data_AF-A0A9X2Q3Z1-F1
#
_entry.id   AF-A0A9X2Q3Z1-F1
#
_cell.length_a   1.000
_cell.length_b   1.000
_cell.length_c   1.000
_cell.angle_alpha   90.00
_cell.angle_beta   90.00
_cell.angle_gamma   90.00
#
_symmetry.space_group_name_H-M   'P 1'
#
loop_
_entity.id
_entity.type
_entity.pdbx_description
1 polymer ?
#
loop_
_entity_poly.entity_id
_entity_poly.type
_entity_poly.pdbx_seq_one_letter_code
_entity_poly.pdbx_strand_id
1 'polypeptide(L)'
;MYSIRFEKISIILLTTYFVAGYTIEVKEVRKIVLGESIVPAVIVLSGVIYLSVKDIKEKGPSLSIVNILPFHLYIVSSILVLSAVNLNSHRPAYSITRLILSLTVLSVSVQFFWQVLQTIKRSENEIGDILTNGLIALIVVLIVGEILIPRWGAGVGGIRMSGGSNPNKVAFMGLFSVFWGHYSALRQGKWKTRSFALCTLGVVVIAWSLSRSVILSLIMLYVFYYVIIGLSYVSWLINGILKKGFLKTICVMIMIIIIPTVFYPTTKGYVDTLQKIQGIEQRLSSEGLRSRVRAWEDLWPHFINAPLTGQAGWWNSTNLNSLKGGSLTADSPHNLYVRLLSEVGLLGLLTILAFPAASFVCTLYALITQKCWKKKFKIYAFIISSTTSLFFVSQMFEDKYLVGIGGVGSGIVTFVVTCSFVELYINK
;
A
#
# COMPACT_ATOMS: atom_id res chain seq x y z
N MET A 1 24.32 19.07 -24.75
CA MET A 1 23.20 18.10 -24.61
C MET A 1 23.39 17.33 -23.30
N TYR A 2 22.54 17.55 -22.30
CA TYR A 2 22.58 16.76 -21.06
C TYR A 2 22.16 15.33 -21.38
N SER A 3 23.10 14.37 -21.45
CA SER A 3 22.72 12.95 -21.53
C SER A 3 22.10 12.58 -20.19
N ILE A 4 20.77 12.54 -20.12
CA ILE A 4 20.08 11.95 -18.98
C ILE A 4 20.55 10.50 -18.93
N ARG A 5 21.36 10.16 -17.91
CA ARG A 5 21.82 8.78 -17.71
C ARG A 5 20.58 7.88 -17.65
N PHE A 6 20.57 6.81 -18.45
CA PHE A 6 19.43 5.88 -18.63
C PHE A 6 18.82 5.38 -17.31
N GLU A 7 19.60 5.30 -16.23
CA GLU A 7 19.17 4.92 -14.88
C GLU A 7 18.20 5.92 -14.23
N LYS A 8 18.25 7.20 -14.62
CA LYS A 8 17.35 8.23 -14.09
C LYS A 8 15.94 8.09 -14.66
N ILE A 9 15.80 7.59 -15.90
CA ILE A 9 14.51 7.48 -16.59
C ILE A 9 13.58 6.50 -15.87
N SER A 10 14.08 5.36 -15.40
CA SER A 10 13.23 4.37 -14.71
C SER A 10 12.68 4.89 -13.37
N ILE A 11 13.46 5.72 -12.67
CA ILE A 11 13.04 6.36 -11.42
C ILE A 11 12.14 7.56 -11.67
N ILE A 12 12.34 8.28 -12.78
CA ILE A 12 11.39 9.29 -13.25
C ILE A 12 10.04 8.62 -13.57
N LEU A 13 10.04 7.48 -14.26
CA LEU A 13 8.81 6.70 -14.54
C LEU A 13 8.15 6.22 -13.25
N LEU A 14 8.91 5.72 -12.27
CA LEU A 14 8.36 5.34 -10.96
C LEU A 14 7.76 6.53 -10.21
N THR A 15 8.44 7.67 -10.23
CA THR A 15 7.94 8.90 -9.61
C THR A 15 6.66 9.36 -10.32
N THR A 16 6.66 9.33 -11.66
CA THR A 16 5.51 9.67 -12.50
C THR A 16 4.35 8.73 -12.24
N TYR A 17 4.58 7.43 -12.03
CA TYR A 17 3.56 6.46 -11.67
C TYR A 17 2.79 6.89 -10.41
N PHE A 18 3.50 7.24 -9.34
CA PHE A 18 2.86 7.67 -8.09
C PHE A 18 2.21 9.05 -8.20
N VAL A 19 2.84 10.00 -8.89
CA VAL A 19 2.32 11.37 -9.07
C VAL A 19 1.09 11.36 -9.98
N ALA A 20 1.21 10.80 -11.18
CA ALA A 20 0.12 10.73 -12.16
C ALA A 20 -1.02 9.88 -11.61
N GLY A 21 -0.70 8.72 -11.03
CA GLY A 21 -1.70 7.83 -10.45
C GLY A 21 -2.48 8.46 -9.28
N TYR A 22 -1.87 9.39 -8.55
CA TYR A 22 -2.61 10.19 -7.57
C TYR A 22 -3.43 11.29 -8.25
N THR A 23 -2.84 11.99 -9.22
CA THR A 23 -3.47 13.14 -9.89
C THR A 23 -4.77 12.75 -10.61
N ILE A 24 -4.82 11.57 -11.23
CA ILE A 24 -6.04 11.04 -11.87
C ILE A 24 -7.19 10.72 -10.89
N GLU A 25 -6.88 10.62 -9.59
CA GLU A 25 -7.89 10.38 -8.54
C GLU A 25 -8.59 11.67 -8.10
N VAL A 26 -8.08 12.82 -8.52
CA VAL A 26 -8.72 14.12 -8.35
C VAL A 26 -9.96 14.17 -9.26
N LYS A 27 -11.11 14.54 -8.69
CA LYS A 27 -12.41 14.44 -9.37
C LYS A 27 -12.45 15.28 -10.65
N GLU A 28 -11.83 16.45 -10.62
CA GLU A 28 -11.76 17.39 -11.74
C GLU A 28 -10.88 16.85 -12.86
N VAL A 29 -9.76 16.21 -12.53
CA VAL A 29 -8.85 15.58 -13.52
C VAL A 29 -9.54 14.39 -14.18
N ARG A 30 -10.24 13.56 -13.37
CA ARG A 30 -11.00 12.40 -13.87
C ARG A 30 -12.02 12.76 -14.95
N LYS A 31 -12.62 13.95 -14.88
CA LYS A 31 -13.58 14.41 -15.89
C LYS A 31 -12.93 14.74 -17.24
N ILE A 32 -11.63 15.04 -17.24
CA ILE A 32 -10.89 15.53 -18.41
C ILE A 32 -10.12 14.37 -19.07
N VAL A 33 -9.56 13.47 -18.29
CA VAL A 33 -8.71 12.37 -18.78
C VAL A 33 -9.58 11.15 -19.07
N LEU A 34 -9.86 10.88 -20.34
CA LEU A 34 -10.54 9.66 -20.77
C LEU A 34 -9.65 8.42 -20.50
N GLY A 35 -10.19 7.40 -19.85
CA GLY A 35 -9.45 6.15 -19.58
C GLY A 35 -8.42 6.30 -18.47
N GLU A 36 -8.67 7.19 -17.52
CA GLU A 36 -7.76 7.56 -16.43
C GLU A 36 -7.24 6.35 -15.64
N SER A 37 -8.07 5.31 -15.46
CA SER A 37 -7.71 4.09 -14.74
C SER A 37 -6.59 3.29 -15.40
N ILE A 38 -6.32 3.54 -16.69
CA ILE A 38 -5.30 2.83 -17.48
C ILE A 38 -3.95 3.55 -17.42
N VAL A 39 -3.92 4.84 -17.10
CA VAL A 39 -2.69 5.67 -17.08
C VAL A 39 -1.57 5.04 -16.25
N PRO A 40 -1.79 4.58 -15.00
CA PRO A 40 -0.71 3.99 -14.21
C PRO A 40 -0.22 2.67 -14.81
N ALA A 41 -1.12 1.88 -15.42
CA ALA A 41 -0.76 0.64 -16.09
C ALA A 41 0.11 0.90 -17.33
N VAL A 42 -0.19 1.96 -18.10
CA VAL A 42 0.62 2.38 -19.26
C VAL A 42 2.01 2.84 -18.83
N ILE A 43 2.14 3.58 -17.73
CA ILE A 43 3.44 4.02 -17.20
C ILE A 43 4.27 2.80 -16.80
N VAL A 44 3.67 1.85 -16.08
CA VAL A 44 4.32 0.60 -15.65
C VAL A 44 4.75 -0.23 -16.86
N LEU A 45 3.88 -0.42 -17.85
CA LEU A 45 4.18 -1.15 -19.09
C LEU A 45 5.32 -0.48 -19.87
N SER A 46 5.27 0.84 -20.02
CA SER A 46 6.33 1.62 -20.66
C SER A 46 7.66 1.46 -19.93
N GLY A 47 7.62 1.44 -18.58
CA GLY A 47 8.77 1.18 -17.73
C GLY A 47 9.38 -0.21 -17.95
N VAL A 48 8.56 -1.26 -18.01
CA VAL A 48 9.03 -2.62 -18.30
C VAL A 48 9.63 -2.72 -19.70
N ILE A 49 8.95 -2.19 -20.74
CA ILE A 49 9.46 -2.21 -22.11
C ILE A 49 10.82 -1.50 -22.17
N TYR A 50 10.91 -0.30 -21.61
CA TYR A 50 12.15 0.49 -21.58
C TYR A 50 13.30 -0.25 -20.89
N LEU A 51 13.05 -0.83 -19.71
CA LEU A 51 14.07 -1.55 -18.95
C LEU A 51 14.47 -2.86 -19.61
N SER A 52 13.54 -3.55 -20.27
CA SER A 52 13.80 -4.79 -21.01
C SER A 52 14.68 -4.54 -22.23
N VAL A 53 14.38 -3.48 -23.00
CA VAL A 53 15.21 -3.04 -24.14
C VAL A 53 16.62 -2.65 -23.67
N LYS A 54 16.72 -1.99 -22.52
CA LYS A 54 18.01 -1.63 -21.91
C LYS A 54 18.82 -2.87 -21.51
N ASP A 55 18.23 -3.80 -20.77
CA ASP A 55 18.91 -5.01 -20.30
C ASP A 55 19.41 -5.86 -21.48
N ILE A 56 18.61 -6.00 -22.54
CA ILE A 56 19.02 -6.68 -23.78
C ILE A 56 20.26 -6.03 -24.41
N LYS A 57 20.29 -4.69 -24.45
CA LYS A 57 21.42 -3.93 -25.03
C LYS A 57 22.69 -3.99 -24.20
N GLU A 58 22.59 -3.97 -22.87
CA GLU A 58 23.76 -3.85 -21.99
C GLU A 58 24.38 -5.20 -21.58
N LYS A 59 23.59 -6.28 -21.47
CA LYS A 59 24.05 -7.55 -20.83
C LYS A 59 23.64 -8.84 -21.55
N GLY A 60 23.03 -8.76 -22.74
CA GLY A 60 22.36 -9.89 -23.37
C GLY A 60 21.16 -10.40 -22.54
N PRO A 61 20.50 -11.52 -22.91
CA PRO A 61 19.27 -12.03 -22.24
C PRO A 61 19.43 -12.48 -20.77
N SER A 62 20.54 -12.17 -20.12
CA SER A 62 20.96 -12.81 -18.88
C SER A 62 20.40 -12.11 -17.62
N LEU A 63 19.78 -12.92 -16.74
CA LEU A 63 19.56 -12.71 -15.29
C LEU A 63 18.30 -12.01 -14.75
N SER A 64 17.34 -11.56 -15.56
CA SER A 64 16.10 -10.96 -15.02
C SER A 64 15.02 -11.99 -14.63
N ILE A 65 14.79 -13.03 -15.43
CA ILE A 65 13.60 -13.91 -15.29
C ILE A 65 13.77 -14.95 -14.17
N VAL A 66 14.97 -15.53 -14.02
CA VAL A 66 15.23 -16.61 -13.06
C VAL A 66 15.03 -16.16 -11.61
N ASN A 67 15.42 -14.93 -11.28
CA ASN A 67 15.36 -14.39 -9.92
C ASN A 67 13.93 -14.12 -9.42
N ILE A 68 12.96 -14.00 -10.34
CA ILE A 68 11.54 -13.83 -10.04
C ILE A 68 10.71 -15.02 -10.54
N LEU A 69 11.34 -16.15 -10.84
CA LEU A 69 10.65 -17.37 -11.26
C LEU A 69 9.55 -17.82 -10.26
N PRO A 70 9.78 -17.81 -8.93
CA PRO A 70 8.72 -18.17 -7.98
C PRO A 70 7.49 -17.25 -8.08
N PHE A 71 7.70 -15.98 -8.41
CA PHE A 71 6.61 -15.04 -8.62
C PHE A 71 5.86 -15.31 -9.93
N HIS A 72 6.56 -15.66 -11.02
CA HIS A 72 5.90 -16.07 -12.25
C HIS A 72 5.08 -17.35 -12.08
N LEU A 73 5.63 -18.34 -11.36
CA LEU A 73 4.89 -19.56 -11.00
C LEU A 73 3.64 -19.20 -10.19
N TYR A 74 3.77 -18.30 -9.21
CA TYR A 74 2.62 -17.76 -8.49
C TYR A 74 1.56 -17.14 -9.41
N ILE A 75 1.96 -16.30 -10.37
CA ILE A 75 1.02 -15.67 -11.32
C ILE A 75 0.31 -16.73 -12.17
N VAL A 76 1.04 -17.69 -12.75
CA VAL A 76 0.45 -18.76 -13.57
C VAL A 76 -0.50 -19.62 -12.74
N SER A 77 -0.09 -20.07 -11.56
CA SER A 77 -0.96 -20.81 -10.63
C SER A 77 -2.19 -20.00 -10.22
N SER A 78 -2.03 -18.70 -10.00
CA SER A 78 -3.15 -17.81 -9.65
C SER A 78 -4.14 -17.66 -10.80
N ILE A 79 -3.67 -17.49 -12.04
CA ILE A 79 -4.54 -17.45 -13.22
C ILE A 79 -5.34 -18.75 -13.32
N LEU A 80 -4.69 -19.91 -13.19
CA LEU A 80 -5.37 -21.20 -13.30
C LEU A 80 -6.43 -21.39 -12.21
N VAL A 81 -6.04 -21.23 -10.94
CA VAL A 81 -6.96 -21.44 -9.80
C VAL A 81 -8.11 -20.43 -9.83
N LEU A 82 -7.81 -19.14 -10.00
CA LEU A 82 -8.84 -18.11 -9.98
C LEU A 82 -9.75 -18.18 -11.23
N SER A 83 -9.24 -18.62 -12.39
CA SER A 83 -10.09 -18.83 -13.57
C SER A 83 -11.05 -19.99 -13.34
N ALA A 84 -10.55 -21.12 -12.81
CA ALA A 84 -11.39 -22.27 -12.48
C ALA A 84 -12.49 -21.91 -11.48
N VAL A 85 -12.13 -21.16 -10.44
CA VAL A 85 -13.08 -20.64 -9.43
C VAL A 85 -14.13 -19.73 -10.06
N ASN A 86 -13.76 -18.86 -11.00
CA ASN A 86 -14.67 -17.90 -11.62
C ASN A 86 -15.58 -18.49 -12.71
N LEU A 87 -15.38 -19.74 -13.14
CA LEU A 87 -16.29 -20.43 -14.07
C LEU A 87 -17.71 -20.53 -13.52
N ASN A 88 -17.85 -20.62 -12.19
CA ASN A 88 -19.14 -20.72 -11.49
C ASN A 88 -19.70 -19.36 -11.02
N SER A 89 -19.10 -18.25 -11.43
CA SER A 89 -19.56 -16.92 -11.02
C SER A 89 -20.79 -16.45 -11.80
N HIS A 90 -21.48 -15.41 -11.29
CA HIS A 90 -22.63 -14.79 -11.99
C HIS A 90 -22.31 -14.31 -13.41
N ARG A 91 -21.05 -13.93 -13.68
CA ARG A 91 -20.60 -13.45 -15.01
C ARG A 91 -19.21 -14.00 -15.35
N PRO A 92 -19.08 -15.29 -15.71
CA PRO A 92 -17.79 -15.96 -15.83
C PRO A 92 -16.83 -15.28 -16.81
N ALA A 93 -17.29 -14.98 -18.03
CA ALA A 93 -16.46 -14.35 -19.06
C ALA A 93 -15.91 -12.98 -18.65
N TYR A 94 -16.75 -12.14 -18.02
CA TYR A 94 -16.34 -10.83 -17.50
C TYR A 94 -15.33 -10.97 -16.35
N SER A 95 -15.62 -11.85 -15.39
CA SER A 95 -14.76 -12.10 -14.24
C SER A 95 -13.37 -12.62 -14.66
N ILE A 96 -13.32 -13.61 -15.55
CA ILE A 96 -12.07 -14.22 -16.05
C ILE A 96 -11.25 -13.19 -16.84
N THR A 97 -11.89 -12.40 -17.71
CA THR A 97 -11.19 -11.36 -18.49
C THR A 97 -10.56 -10.32 -17.56
N ARG A 98 -11.31 -9.84 -16.56
CA ARG A 98 -10.78 -8.89 -15.57
C ARG A 98 -9.70 -9.50 -14.70
N LEU A 99 -9.84 -10.77 -14.32
CA LEU A 99 -8.83 -11.50 -13.55
C LEU A 99 -7.50 -11.56 -14.29
N ILE A 100 -7.51 -11.94 -15.57
CA ILE A 100 -6.31 -12.01 -16.41
C ILE A 100 -5.65 -10.63 -16.51
N LEU A 101 -6.45 -9.59 -16.77
CA LEU A 101 -5.94 -8.22 -16.84
C LEU A 101 -5.32 -7.76 -15.51
N SER A 102 -6.03 -8.00 -14.40
CA SER A 102 -5.58 -7.71 -13.05
C SER A 102 -4.23 -8.38 -12.73
N LEU A 103 -4.13 -9.69 -12.95
CA LEU A 103 -2.90 -10.45 -12.67
C LEU A 103 -1.75 -10.07 -13.62
N THR A 104 -2.07 -9.70 -14.86
CA THR A 104 -1.08 -9.15 -15.80
C THR A 104 -0.53 -7.82 -15.28
N VAL A 105 -1.39 -6.89 -14.86
CA VAL A 105 -0.94 -5.61 -14.29
C VAL A 105 -0.11 -5.82 -13.03
N LEU A 106 -0.50 -6.74 -12.15
CA LEU A 106 0.30 -7.11 -10.98
C LEU A 106 1.69 -7.63 -11.40
N SER A 107 1.74 -8.54 -12.38
CA SER A 107 2.98 -9.13 -12.88
C SER A 107 3.93 -8.06 -13.41
N VAL A 108 3.45 -7.20 -14.31
CA VAL A 108 4.24 -6.11 -14.91
C VAL A 108 4.66 -5.09 -13.82
N SER A 109 3.81 -4.80 -12.83
CA SER A 109 4.14 -3.88 -11.73
C SER A 109 5.27 -4.41 -10.85
N VAL A 110 5.22 -5.70 -10.46
CA VAL A 110 6.30 -6.33 -9.67
C VAL A 110 7.60 -6.33 -10.46
N GLN A 111 7.57 -6.69 -11.75
CA GLN A 111 8.76 -6.66 -12.62
C GLN A 111 9.36 -5.24 -12.69
N PHE A 112 8.54 -4.23 -12.93
CA PHE A 112 8.98 -2.83 -12.99
C PHE A 112 9.59 -2.37 -11.67
N PHE A 113 8.87 -2.55 -10.55
CA PHE A 113 9.36 -2.13 -9.23
C PHE A 113 10.63 -2.86 -8.83
N TRP A 114 10.71 -4.15 -9.15
CA TRP A 114 11.90 -4.96 -8.92
C TRP A 114 13.12 -4.36 -9.63
N GLN A 115 13.01 -4.10 -10.94
CA GLN A 115 14.10 -3.54 -11.73
C GLN A 115 14.49 -2.13 -11.28
N VAL A 116 13.51 -1.29 -10.90
CA VAL A 116 13.80 0.05 -10.37
C VAL A 116 14.53 -0.03 -9.03
N LEU A 117 14.07 -0.87 -8.11
CA LEU A 117 14.71 -1.04 -6.79
C LEU A 117 16.13 -1.63 -6.92
N GLN A 118 16.36 -2.51 -7.89
CA GLN A 118 17.69 -3.00 -8.26
C GLN A 118 18.61 -1.85 -8.71
N THR A 119 18.08 -0.96 -9.56
CA THR A 119 18.81 0.23 -10.05
C THR A 119 19.16 1.16 -8.88
N ILE A 120 18.19 1.44 -7.99
CA ILE A 120 18.41 2.24 -6.78
C ILE A 120 19.50 1.60 -5.92
N LYS A 121 19.48 0.27 -5.75
CA LYS A 121 20.50 -0.44 -4.96
C LYS A 121 21.89 -0.38 -5.58
N ARG A 122 22.02 -0.57 -6.89
CA ARG A 122 23.32 -0.50 -7.60
C ARG A 122 23.93 0.90 -7.54
N SER A 123 23.10 1.95 -7.55
CA SER A 123 23.53 3.34 -7.41
C SER A 123 23.76 3.80 -5.96
N GLU A 124 23.92 2.88 -5.00
CA GLU A 124 24.07 3.18 -3.57
C GLU A 124 22.99 4.12 -2.97
N ASN A 125 21.80 4.10 -3.56
CA ASN A 125 20.66 5.00 -3.28
C ASN A 125 20.85 6.47 -3.70
N GLU A 126 21.87 6.86 -4.47
CA GLU A 126 21.98 8.23 -4.99
C GLU A 126 20.76 8.59 -5.83
N ILE A 127 20.32 7.67 -6.70
CA ILE A 127 19.17 7.92 -7.58
C ILE A 127 17.84 7.77 -6.81
N GLY A 128 17.83 7.09 -5.66
CA GLY A 128 16.67 7.03 -4.75
C GLY A 128 16.28 8.40 -4.17
N ASP A 129 17.20 9.36 -4.16
CA ASP A 129 16.90 10.74 -3.77
C ASP A 129 15.94 11.42 -4.78
N ILE A 130 15.90 10.98 -6.05
CA ILE A 130 14.94 11.50 -7.04
C ILE A 130 13.50 11.11 -6.66
N LEU A 131 13.27 9.84 -6.31
CA LEU A 131 11.96 9.39 -5.84
C LEU A 131 11.56 10.13 -4.56
N THR A 132 12.53 10.32 -3.64
CA THR A 132 12.31 11.06 -2.39
C THR A 132 11.87 12.49 -2.65
N ASN A 133 12.58 13.21 -3.55
CA ASN A 133 12.21 14.58 -3.93
C ASN A 133 10.88 14.65 -4.65
N GLY A 134 10.58 13.68 -5.53
CA GLY A 134 9.30 13.60 -6.22
C GLY A 134 8.12 13.41 -5.26
N LEU A 135 8.27 12.56 -4.24
CA LEU A 135 7.26 12.38 -3.20
C LEU A 135 7.13 13.60 -2.27
N ILE A 136 8.24 14.28 -1.94
CA ILE A 136 8.19 15.55 -1.20
C ILE A 136 7.42 16.59 -2.01
N ALA A 137 7.77 16.77 -3.29
CA ALA A 137 7.10 17.72 -4.16
C ALA A 137 5.61 17.42 -4.27
N LEU A 138 5.24 16.14 -4.44
CA LEU A 138 3.85 15.70 -4.41
C LEU A 138 3.17 16.11 -3.10
N ILE A 139 3.70 15.71 -1.94
CA ILE A 139 3.09 16.04 -0.64
C ILE A 139 2.98 17.56 -0.43
N VAL A 140 4.00 18.33 -0.79
CA VAL A 140 3.96 19.80 -0.68
C VAL A 140 2.87 20.38 -1.55
N VAL A 141 2.71 19.92 -2.80
CA VAL A 141 1.61 20.34 -3.67
C VAL A 141 0.25 20.01 -3.04
N LEU A 142 0.11 18.85 -2.39
CA LEU A 142 -1.12 18.48 -1.70
C LEU A 142 -1.44 19.39 -0.51
N ILE A 143 -0.43 19.69 0.32
CA ILE A 143 -0.58 20.58 1.47
C ILE A 143 -0.88 22.02 1.01
N VAL A 144 -0.11 22.53 0.06
CA VAL A 144 -0.26 23.90 -0.47
C VAL A 144 -1.61 24.05 -1.15
N GLY A 145 -1.99 23.09 -1.99
CA GLY A 145 -3.29 23.14 -2.66
C GLY A 145 -4.44 23.13 -1.66
N GLU A 146 -4.35 22.36 -0.57
CA GLU A 146 -5.36 22.36 0.49
C GLU A 146 -5.46 23.71 1.21
N ILE A 147 -4.33 24.37 1.50
CA ILE A 147 -4.31 25.66 2.19
C ILE A 147 -4.84 26.78 1.28
N LEU A 148 -4.50 26.76 -0.01
CA LEU A 148 -4.75 27.88 -0.93
C LEU A 148 -6.09 27.84 -1.66
N ILE A 149 -6.79 26.70 -1.69
CA ILE A 149 -8.02 26.55 -2.51
C ILE A 149 -9.25 26.41 -1.59
N PRO A 150 -9.91 27.53 -1.23
CA PRO A 150 -10.94 27.59 -0.18
C PRO A 150 -12.25 26.83 -0.45
N ARG A 151 -12.41 26.18 -1.61
CA ARG A 151 -13.60 25.37 -1.97
C ARG A 151 -13.30 23.89 -2.23
N TRP A 152 -12.07 23.43 -2.00
CA TRP A 152 -11.72 22.01 -2.15
C TRP A 152 -12.31 21.10 -1.06
N GLY A 153 -12.76 21.66 0.06
CA GLY A 153 -13.45 20.95 1.15
C GLY A 153 -14.94 20.63 0.94
N ALA A 154 -15.55 21.00 -0.20
CA ALA A 154 -17.01 20.91 -0.40
C ALA A 154 -17.53 19.51 -0.79
N GLY A 155 -16.99 18.47 -0.17
CA GLY A 155 -17.58 17.13 -0.23
C GLY A 155 -18.12 16.75 1.14
N VAL A 156 -19.30 16.15 1.17
CA VAL A 156 -19.97 15.68 2.39
C VAL A 156 -18.99 14.87 3.27
N GLY A 157 -18.67 15.37 4.48
CA GLY A 157 -18.04 14.61 5.56
C GLY A 157 -16.51 14.73 5.78
N GLY A 158 -15.86 15.86 5.51
CA GLY A 158 -14.51 16.17 6.04
C GLY A 158 -13.52 16.80 5.04
N ILE A 159 -12.35 17.21 5.55
CA ILE A 159 -11.24 17.81 4.76
C ILE A 159 -10.84 16.86 3.62
N ARG A 160 -11.29 17.17 2.39
CA ARG A 160 -10.87 16.45 1.19
C ARG A 160 -9.62 17.12 0.64
N MET A 161 -8.45 16.60 1.02
CA MET A 161 -7.18 17.07 0.48
C MET A 161 -7.22 17.10 -1.05
N SER A 162 -6.99 18.27 -1.60
CA SER A 162 -6.86 18.56 -3.03
C SER A 162 -7.93 18.03 -4.00
N GLY A 163 -8.91 18.87 -4.39
CA GLY A 163 -9.78 18.63 -5.55
C GLY A 163 -10.72 17.44 -5.40
N GLY A 164 -11.29 17.28 -4.21
CA GLY A 164 -12.26 16.22 -3.96
C GLY A 164 -11.68 14.79 -3.99
N SER A 165 -10.36 14.63 -3.95
CA SER A 165 -9.70 13.33 -3.80
C SER A 165 -10.13 12.67 -2.48
N ASN A 166 -10.19 11.34 -2.48
CA ASN A 166 -10.59 10.60 -1.30
C ASN A 166 -9.51 10.74 -0.21
N PRO A 167 -9.82 11.27 0.99
CA PRO A 167 -8.83 11.47 2.05
C PRO A 167 -8.10 10.19 2.46
N ASN A 168 -8.74 9.01 2.35
CA ASN A 168 -8.07 7.73 2.62
C ASN A 168 -6.96 7.41 1.60
N LYS A 169 -7.08 7.86 0.35
CA LYS A 169 -6.04 7.69 -0.67
C LYS A 169 -4.87 8.62 -0.38
N VAL A 170 -5.16 9.86 0.00
CA VAL A 170 -4.13 10.85 0.36
C VAL A 170 -3.35 10.43 1.60
N ALA A 171 -4.08 9.99 2.63
CA ALA A 171 -3.48 9.40 3.82
C ALA A 171 -2.55 8.24 3.46
N PHE A 172 -2.97 7.37 2.55
CA PHE A 172 -2.19 6.20 2.15
C PHE A 172 -0.92 6.58 1.39
N MET A 173 -0.94 7.66 0.59
CA MET A 173 0.26 8.24 0.00
C MET A 173 1.20 8.83 1.07
N GLY A 174 0.64 9.46 2.11
CA GLY A 174 1.38 9.88 3.30
C GLY A 174 2.06 8.69 3.99
N LEU A 175 1.34 7.57 4.16
CA LEU A 175 1.88 6.34 4.75
C LEU A 175 2.98 5.72 3.89
N PHE A 176 2.82 5.74 2.56
CA PHE A 176 3.89 5.33 1.64
C PHE A 176 5.13 6.21 1.76
N SER A 177 4.95 7.51 1.93
CA SER A 177 6.06 8.47 2.12
C SER A 177 6.81 8.22 3.43
N VAL A 178 6.09 7.93 4.52
CA VAL A 178 6.69 7.50 5.79
C VAL A 178 7.47 6.20 5.61
N PHE A 179 6.88 5.21 4.94
CA PHE A 179 7.53 3.94 4.63
C PHE A 179 8.84 4.16 3.84
N TRP A 180 8.77 4.88 2.72
CA TRP A 180 9.92 5.10 1.85
C TRP A 180 11.03 5.88 2.54
N GLY A 181 10.69 6.97 3.25
CA GLY A 181 11.67 7.77 3.97
C GLY A 181 12.42 6.96 5.03
N HIS A 182 11.71 6.15 5.81
CA HIS A 182 12.32 5.31 6.84
C HIS A 182 13.11 4.13 6.23
N TYR A 183 12.55 3.44 5.23
CA TYR A 183 13.26 2.39 4.51
C TYR A 183 14.57 2.90 3.89
N SER A 184 14.53 4.06 3.23
CA SER A 184 15.70 4.74 2.67
C SER A 184 16.74 5.08 3.76
N ALA A 185 16.31 5.64 4.90
CA ALA A 185 17.19 5.95 6.02
C ALA A 185 17.86 4.68 6.60
N LEU A 186 17.13 3.58 6.76
CA LEU A 186 17.68 2.30 7.20
C LEU A 186 18.70 1.75 6.19
N ARG A 187 18.40 1.85 4.89
CA ARG A 187 19.30 1.44 3.80
C ARG A 187 20.53 2.29 3.64
N GLN A 188 20.49 3.56 4.03
CA GLN A 188 21.67 4.43 4.04
C GLN A 188 22.42 4.35 5.38
N GLY A 189 21.75 3.89 6.44
CA GLY A 189 22.30 3.83 7.81
C GLY A 189 22.28 5.17 8.54
N LYS A 190 21.77 6.23 7.90
CA LYS A 190 21.65 7.59 8.46
C LYS A 190 20.37 8.26 7.95
N TRP A 191 19.82 9.16 8.75
CA TRP A 191 18.71 10.01 8.34
C TRP A 191 19.26 11.21 7.56
N LYS A 192 19.11 11.20 6.23
CA LYS A 192 19.27 12.42 5.42
C LYS A 192 18.13 13.39 5.74
N THR A 193 18.39 14.69 5.66
CA THR A 193 17.39 15.76 5.87
C THR A 193 16.15 15.55 4.99
N ARG A 194 16.33 15.13 3.74
CA ARG A 194 15.23 14.85 2.80
C ARG A 194 14.37 13.66 3.24
N SER A 195 14.97 12.56 3.66
CA SER A 195 14.23 11.39 4.16
C SER A 195 13.47 11.71 5.44
N PHE A 196 14.07 12.50 6.33
CA PHE A 196 13.40 13.00 7.54
C PHE A 196 12.22 13.90 7.19
N ALA A 197 12.43 14.90 6.32
CA ALA A 197 11.37 15.79 5.84
C ALA A 197 10.22 15.00 5.19
N LEU A 198 10.51 14.01 4.34
CA LEU A 198 9.49 13.16 3.73
C LEU A 198 8.67 12.40 4.77
N CYS A 199 9.31 11.81 5.78
CA CYS A 199 8.60 11.13 6.87
C CYS A 199 7.73 12.11 7.66
N THR A 200 8.26 13.27 8.05
CA THR A 200 7.52 14.27 8.82
C THR A 200 6.32 14.80 8.04
N LEU A 201 6.51 15.18 6.79
CA LEU A 201 5.42 15.63 5.91
C LEU A 201 4.38 14.53 5.71
N GLY A 202 4.82 13.28 5.54
CA GLY A 202 3.92 12.12 5.45
C GLY A 202 3.07 11.93 6.72
N VAL A 203 3.67 12.05 7.91
CA VAL A 203 2.93 11.99 9.19
C VAL A 203 1.93 13.14 9.31
N VAL A 204 2.31 14.36 8.92
CA VAL A 204 1.40 15.52 8.90
C VAL A 204 0.21 15.24 7.99
N VAL A 205 0.43 14.74 6.78
CA VAL A 205 -0.64 14.38 5.84
C VAL A 205 -1.56 13.30 6.43
N ILE A 206 -1.00 12.24 7.03
CA ILE A 206 -1.80 11.17 7.66
C ILE A 206 -2.67 11.74 8.79
N ALA A 207 -2.09 12.55 9.69
CA ALA A 207 -2.79 13.16 10.80
C ALA A 207 -3.93 14.08 10.31
N TRP A 208 -3.63 14.92 9.32
CA TRP A 208 -4.58 15.87 8.76
C TRP A 208 -5.70 15.17 7.97
N SER A 209 -5.42 14.03 7.31
CA SER A 209 -6.43 13.28 6.54
C SER A 209 -7.57 12.69 7.38
N LEU A 210 -7.35 12.52 8.69
CA LEU A 210 -8.25 11.85 9.64
C LEU A 210 -8.68 10.44 9.19
N SER A 211 -7.87 9.78 8.36
CA SER A 211 -8.14 8.42 7.89
C SER A 211 -7.82 7.41 8.99
N ARG A 212 -8.86 6.94 9.70
CA ARG A 212 -8.73 6.04 10.87
C ARG A 212 -7.94 4.76 10.55
N SER A 213 -8.21 4.15 9.41
CA SER A 213 -7.55 2.93 8.94
C SER A 213 -6.05 3.17 8.71
N VAL A 214 -5.69 4.27 8.08
CA VAL A 214 -4.29 4.61 7.78
C VAL A 214 -3.53 5.06 9.03
N ILE A 215 -4.16 5.81 9.93
CA ILE A 215 -3.60 6.17 11.24
C ILE A 215 -3.31 4.90 12.05
N LEU A 216 -4.28 3.97 12.12
CA LEU A 216 -4.09 2.69 12.79
C LEU A 216 -2.94 1.89 12.15
N SER A 217 -2.86 1.84 10.82
CA SER A 217 -1.72 1.22 10.13
C SER A 217 -0.40 1.87 10.50
N LEU A 218 -0.30 3.21 10.52
CA LEU A 218 0.91 3.90 10.95
C LEU A 218 1.33 3.49 12.36
N ILE A 219 0.38 3.47 13.31
CA ILE A 219 0.62 3.07 14.70
C ILE A 219 1.10 1.61 14.74
N MET A 220 0.38 0.68 14.11
CA MET A 220 0.72 -0.74 14.10
C MET A 220 2.06 -1.01 13.42
N LEU A 221 2.43 -0.25 12.39
CA LEU A 221 3.74 -0.35 11.74
C LEU A 221 4.87 -0.09 12.74
N TYR A 222 4.78 0.97 13.53
CA TYR A 222 5.80 1.29 14.53
C TYR A 222 5.72 0.40 15.77
N VAL A 223 4.51 0.00 16.20
CA VAL A 223 4.34 -0.97 17.29
C VAL A 223 5.03 -2.28 16.94
N PHE A 224 4.72 -2.89 15.78
CA PHE A 224 5.37 -4.12 15.36
C PHE A 224 6.88 -3.95 15.19
N TYR A 225 7.32 -2.83 14.61
CA TYR A 225 8.74 -2.57 14.41
C TYR A 225 9.49 -2.52 15.75
N TYR A 226 9.02 -1.72 16.70
CA TYR A 226 9.67 -1.58 17.99
C TYR A 226 9.47 -2.79 18.90
N VAL A 227 8.41 -3.58 18.74
CA VAL A 227 8.28 -4.89 19.40
C VAL A 227 9.37 -5.84 18.92
N ILE A 228 9.58 -5.98 17.60
CA ILE A 228 10.63 -6.85 17.04
C ILE A 228 12.02 -6.40 17.52
N ILE A 229 12.31 -5.09 17.47
CA ILE A 229 13.56 -4.53 17.99
C ILE A 229 13.65 -4.72 19.51
N GLY A 230 12.57 -4.51 20.26
CA GLY A 230 12.50 -4.62 21.72
C GLY A 230 12.74 -6.04 22.22
N LEU A 231 12.10 -7.03 21.60
CA LEU A 231 12.31 -8.46 21.89
C LEU A 231 13.79 -8.85 21.72
N SER A 232 14.48 -8.27 20.73
CA SER A 232 15.92 -8.50 20.55
C SER A 232 16.78 -7.92 21.68
N TYR A 233 16.29 -6.91 22.41
CA TYR A 233 16.94 -6.38 23.61
C TYR A 233 16.59 -7.19 24.87
N VAL A 234 15.35 -7.70 25.00
CA VAL A 234 14.92 -8.53 26.15
C VAL A 234 15.78 -9.80 26.25
N SER A 235 16.11 -10.43 25.11
CA SER A 235 17.06 -11.55 25.06
C SER A 235 18.43 -11.21 25.66
N TRP A 236 18.87 -9.94 25.59
CA TRP A 236 20.11 -9.47 26.20
C TRP A 236 19.95 -9.05 27.67
N LEU A 237 18.76 -8.59 28.06
CA LEU A 237 18.43 -8.31 29.46
C LEU A 237 18.48 -9.61 30.29
N ILE A 238 17.97 -10.70 29.73
CA ILE A 238 18.08 -12.05 30.32
C ILE A 238 19.56 -12.47 30.45
N ASN A 239 20.43 -11.98 29.55
CA ASN A 239 21.88 -12.18 29.62
C ASN A 239 22.62 -11.10 30.44
N GLY A 240 21.91 -10.27 31.21
CA GLY A 240 22.49 -9.34 32.19
C GLY A 240 23.06 -8.03 31.63
N ILE A 241 22.81 -7.67 30.35
CA ILE A 241 23.43 -6.49 29.75
C ILE A 241 22.38 -5.45 29.30
N LEU A 242 22.16 -4.46 30.17
CA LEU A 242 21.30 -3.30 29.91
C LEU A 242 22.02 -2.26 29.04
N LYS A 243 21.53 -2.02 27.82
CA LYS A 243 22.02 -0.95 26.93
C LYS A 243 21.04 0.22 26.87
N LYS A 244 21.55 1.46 26.79
CA LYS A 244 20.76 2.71 26.62
C LYS A 244 19.72 2.65 25.48
N GLY A 245 19.97 1.85 24.44
CA GLY A 245 19.02 1.66 23.32
C GLY A 245 17.71 0.94 23.69
N PHE A 246 17.73 0.09 24.71
CA PHE A 246 16.53 -0.60 25.22
C PHE A 246 15.57 0.39 25.89
N LEU A 247 16.09 1.23 26.79
CA LEU A 247 15.34 2.32 27.42
C LEU A 247 14.72 3.26 26.38
N LYS A 248 15.46 3.63 25.33
CA LYS A 248 14.92 4.45 24.23
C LYS A 248 13.76 3.76 23.51
N THR A 249 13.85 2.45 23.30
CA THR A 249 12.80 1.66 22.62
C THR A 249 11.54 1.56 23.47
N ILE A 250 11.69 1.29 24.77
CA ILE A 250 10.59 1.29 25.75
C ILE A 250 9.94 2.68 25.82
N CYS A 251 10.72 3.75 25.97
CA CYS A 251 10.18 5.12 26.03
C CYS A 251 9.39 5.48 24.77
N VAL A 252 9.85 5.07 23.59
CA VAL A 252 9.13 5.30 22.33
C VAL A 252 7.85 4.48 22.28
N MET A 253 7.86 3.20 22.68
CA MET A 253 6.63 2.39 22.75
C MET A 253 5.61 2.96 23.75
N ILE A 254 6.08 3.36 24.92
CA ILE A 254 5.26 4.01 25.94
C ILE A 254 4.67 5.31 25.40
N MET A 255 5.46 6.18 24.75
CA MET A 255 4.93 7.40 24.13
C MET A 255 3.89 7.09 23.05
N ILE A 256 4.11 6.10 22.19
CA ILE A 256 3.17 5.72 21.13
C ILE A 256 1.83 5.24 21.72
N ILE A 257 1.83 4.62 22.90
CA ILE A 257 0.60 4.12 23.56
C ILE A 257 -0.06 5.21 24.42
N ILE A 258 0.75 5.96 25.19
CA ILE A 258 0.29 6.95 26.18
C ILE A 258 -0.17 8.25 25.50
N ILE A 259 0.50 8.73 24.46
CA ILE A 259 0.12 9.98 23.80
C ILE A 259 -1.32 9.89 23.25
N PRO A 260 -1.73 8.84 22.51
CA PRO A 260 -3.11 8.72 22.06
C PRO A 260 -4.11 8.59 23.22
N THR A 261 -3.78 7.86 24.29
CA THR A 261 -4.72 7.63 25.42
C THR A 261 -4.88 8.84 26.33
N VAL A 262 -3.81 9.57 26.62
CA VAL A 262 -3.84 10.79 27.45
C VAL A 262 -4.44 11.97 26.69
N PHE A 263 -4.20 12.06 25.38
CA PHE A 263 -4.80 13.11 24.56
C PHE A 263 -6.22 12.77 24.09
N TYR A 264 -6.72 11.54 24.27
CA TYR A 264 -8.08 11.15 23.87
C TYR A 264 -9.20 12.00 24.50
N PRO A 265 -9.20 12.29 25.82
CA PRO A 265 -10.26 13.10 26.44
C PRO A 265 -10.22 14.56 25.99
N THR A 266 -9.02 15.14 25.83
CA THR A 266 -8.81 16.53 25.40
C THR A 266 -9.11 16.73 23.92
N THR A 267 -8.77 15.73 23.10
CA THR A 267 -9.12 15.72 21.68
C THR A 267 -10.60 15.46 21.47
N LYS A 268 -11.32 14.78 22.37
CA LYS A 268 -12.77 14.59 22.25
C LYS A 268 -13.51 15.94 22.10
N GLY A 269 -13.21 16.95 22.92
CA GLY A 269 -13.83 18.27 22.80
C GLY A 269 -13.47 19.02 21.50
N TYR A 270 -12.21 18.91 21.05
CA TYR A 270 -11.76 19.48 19.77
C TYR A 270 -12.33 18.73 18.55
N VAL A 271 -12.43 17.42 18.63
CA VAL A 271 -13.01 16.52 17.64
C VAL A 271 -14.51 16.77 17.54
N ASP A 272 -15.22 16.96 18.66
CA ASP A 272 -16.64 17.31 18.66
C ASP A 272 -16.88 18.71 18.08
N THR A 273 -15.95 19.65 18.29
CA THR A 273 -16.00 20.99 17.70
C THR A 273 -15.69 20.95 16.19
N LEU A 274 -14.66 20.21 15.78
CA LEU A 274 -14.34 19.96 14.36
C LEU A 274 -15.45 19.15 13.66
N GLN A 275 -16.13 18.25 14.37
CA GLN A 275 -17.25 17.48 13.85
C GLN A 275 -18.41 18.37 13.46
N LYS A 276 -18.72 19.36 14.30
CA LYS A 276 -19.76 20.37 14.04
C LYS A 276 -19.38 21.32 12.91
N ILE A 277 -18.09 21.70 12.79
CA ILE A 277 -17.61 22.62 11.75
C ILE A 277 -17.45 21.93 10.38
N GLN A 278 -17.19 20.62 10.33
CA GLN A 278 -16.83 19.90 9.10
C GLN A 278 -17.85 18.84 8.63
N GLY A 279 -19.02 18.73 9.28
CA GLY A 279 -20.04 17.73 8.93
C GLY A 279 -19.57 16.28 9.11
N ILE A 280 -18.60 16.04 10.01
CA ILE A 280 -18.06 14.69 10.30
C ILE A 280 -19.13 13.80 10.94
N GLU A 281 -20.19 14.38 11.52
CA GLU A 281 -21.36 13.65 12.02
C GLU A 281 -21.90 12.64 11.00
N GLN A 282 -21.91 12.92 9.69
CA GLN A 282 -22.36 11.94 8.68
C GLN A 282 -21.41 10.76 8.44
N ARG A 283 -20.13 10.85 8.80
CA ARG A 283 -19.18 9.71 8.77
C ARG A 283 -19.19 8.89 10.06
N LEU A 284 -19.73 9.45 11.12
CA LEU A 284 -19.93 8.80 12.42
C LEU A 284 -21.41 8.44 12.64
N SER A 285 -22.30 8.85 11.74
CA SER A 285 -23.72 8.58 11.82
C SER A 285 -23.96 7.09 11.64
N SER A 286 -25.01 6.61 12.30
CA SER A 286 -25.52 5.25 12.17
C SER A 286 -25.78 4.87 10.70
N GLU A 287 -26.04 5.84 9.83
CA GLU A 287 -26.29 5.66 8.40
C GLU A 287 -25.07 5.17 7.60
N GLY A 288 -23.89 5.74 7.82
CA GLY A 288 -22.66 5.31 7.13
C GLY A 288 -22.18 3.92 7.54
N LEU A 289 -22.46 3.52 8.78
CA LEU A 289 -22.25 2.15 9.26
C LEU A 289 -23.29 1.19 8.69
N ARG A 290 -24.58 1.59 8.67
CA ARG A 290 -25.67 0.80 8.09
C ARG A 290 -25.46 0.52 6.59
N SER A 291 -24.99 1.49 5.81
CA SER A 291 -24.74 1.29 4.37
C SER A 291 -23.63 0.27 4.09
N ARG A 292 -22.63 0.19 4.98
CA ARG A 292 -21.56 -0.82 4.92
C ARG A 292 -22.01 -2.20 5.37
N VAL A 293 -22.81 -2.27 6.44
CA VAL A 293 -23.40 -3.54 6.90
C VAL A 293 -24.30 -4.13 5.81
N ARG A 294 -25.14 -3.31 5.16
CA ARG A 294 -25.95 -3.74 4.01
C ARG A 294 -25.09 -4.25 2.85
N ALA A 295 -24.00 -3.56 2.53
CA ALA A 295 -23.05 -4.01 1.52
C ALA A 295 -22.41 -5.37 1.87
N TRP A 296 -22.33 -5.75 3.15
CA TRP A 296 -21.89 -7.07 3.57
C TRP A 296 -23.03 -8.09 3.45
N GLU A 297 -24.22 -7.74 3.92
CA GLU A 297 -25.43 -8.58 3.83
C GLU A 297 -25.77 -8.94 2.37
N ASP A 298 -25.55 -8.03 1.43
CA ASP A 298 -25.76 -8.27 0.00
C ASP A 298 -24.73 -9.25 -0.59
N LEU A 299 -23.49 -9.25 -0.09
CA LEU A 299 -22.39 -10.04 -0.63
C LEU A 299 -22.22 -11.39 0.07
N TRP A 300 -22.53 -11.47 1.36
CA TRP A 300 -22.31 -12.66 2.19
C TRP A 300 -23.02 -13.92 1.68
N PRO A 301 -24.26 -13.86 1.16
CA PRO A 301 -24.92 -15.03 0.59
C PRO A 301 -24.14 -15.71 -0.54
N HIS A 302 -23.35 -14.94 -1.33
CA HIS A 302 -22.52 -15.51 -2.39
C HIS A 302 -21.37 -16.36 -1.86
N PHE A 303 -20.89 -16.07 -0.63
CA PHE A 303 -19.92 -16.92 0.05
C PHE A 303 -20.61 -18.14 0.68
N ILE A 304 -21.73 -17.93 1.39
CA ILE A 304 -22.46 -19.03 2.06
C ILE A 304 -22.91 -20.10 1.05
N ASN A 305 -23.37 -19.70 -0.13
CA ASN A 305 -23.84 -20.63 -1.17
C ASN A 305 -22.69 -21.40 -1.85
N ALA A 306 -21.47 -20.87 -1.84
CA ALA A 306 -20.29 -21.53 -2.40
C ALA A 306 -19.02 -21.16 -1.62
N PRO A 307 -18.78 -21.74 -0.43
CA PRO A 307 -17.70 -21.30 0.44
C PRO A 307 -16.30 -21.47 -0.18
N LEU A 308 -16.10 -22.49 -1.01
CA LEU A 308 -14.81 -22.76 -1.63
C LEU A 308 -14.48 -21.80 -2.77
N THR A 309 -15.46 -21.45 -3.59
CA THR A 309 -15.26 -20.72 -4.86
C THR A 309 -15.84 -19.32 -4.87
N GLY A 310 -16.72 -18.96 -3.94
CA GLY A 310 -17.57 -17.79 -4.08
C GLY A 310 -18.46 -17.88 -5.32
N GLN A 311 -19.37 -16.93 -5.45
CA GLN A 311 -20.28 -16.84 -6.60
C GLN A 311 -20.42 -15.43 -7.14
N ALA A 312 -20.00 -14.40 -6.40
CA ALA A 312 -20.15 -13.03 -6.87
C ALA A 312 -19.34 -12.78 -8.15
N GLY A 313 -18.16 -13.37 -8.27
CA GLY A 313 -17.26 -13.21 -9.41
C GLY A 313 -16.29 -12.05 -9.25
N TRP A 314 -15.11 -12.21 -9.84
CA TRP A 314 -14.00 -11.26 -9.75
C TRP A 314 -14.43 -9.83 -10.11
N TRP A 315 -14.21 -8.88 -9.19
CA TRP A 315 -14.54 -7.48 -9.38
C TRP A 315 -16.03 -7.18 -9.60
N ASN A 316 -16.92 -8.14 -9.33
CA ASN A 316 -18.34 -7.98 -9.58
C ASN A 316 -19.11 -7.53 -8.33
N SER A 317 -18.51 -7.57 -7.12
CA SER A 317 -19.19 -7.14 -5.89
C SER A 317 -19.68 -5.69 -5.93
N THR A 318 -18.87 -4.79 -6.49
CA THR A 318 -19.25 -3.38 -6.66
C THR A 318 -20.48 -3.23 -7.56
N ASN A 319 -20.52 -3.99 -8.67
CA ASN A 319 -21.67 -3.99 -9.55
C ASN A 319 -22.91 -4.52 -8.82
N LEU A 320 -22.77 -5.64 -8.10
CA LEU A 320 -23.87 -6.26 -7.35
C LEU A 320 -24.45 -5.30 -6.28
N ASN A 321 -23.58 -4.65 -5.51
CA ASN A 321 -24.01 -3.67 -4.49
C ASN A 321 -24.68 -2.45 -5.11
N SER A 322 -24.14 -1.93 -6.22
CA SER A 322 -24.74 -0.78 -6.93
C SER A 322 -26.11 -1.10 -7.53
N LEU A 323 -26.33 -2.35 -7.97
CA LEU A 323 -27.59 -2.79 -8.58
C LEU A 323 -28.67 -3.11 -7.54
N LYS A 324 -28.31 -3.72 -6.40
CA LYS A 324 -29.27 -4.11 -5.35
C LYS A 324 -29.55 -3.00 -4.33
N GLY A 325 -28.53 -2.24 -3.95
CA GLY A 325 -28.59 -1.37 -2.78
C GLY A 325 -29.02 0.08 -3.05
N GLY A 326 -29.04 0.51 -4.31
CA GLY A 326 -29.34 1.88 -4.70
C GLY A 326 -28.40 2.91 -4.05
N SER A 327 -28.84 4.16 -3.92
CA SER A 327 -28.04 5.27 -3.36
C SER A 327 -27.72 5.15 -1.85
N LEU A 328 -28.30 4.16 -1.16
CA LEU A 328 -28.21 3.97 0.29
C LEU A 328 -27.23 2.87 0.72
N THR A 329 -26.65 2.12 -0.23
CA THR A 329 -25.67 1.07 0.04
C THR A 329 -24.30 1.49 -0.46
N ALA A 330 -23.26 1.16 0.28
CA ALA A 330 -21.90 1.46 -0.16
C ALA A 330 -21.52 0.61 -1.39
N ASP A 331 -20.92 1.25 -2.39
CA ASP A 331 -20.39 0.58 -3.60
C ASP A 331 -19.31 -0.48 -3.30
N SER A 332 -18.83 -0.53 -2.05
CA SER A 332 -17.87 -1.51 -1.57
C SER A 332 -18.10 -1.86 -0.10
N PRO A 333 -17.86 -3.12 0.31
CA PRO A 333 -17.94 -3.53 1.72
C PRO A 333 -16.86 -2.86 2.60
N HIS A 334 -15.85 -2.18 2.07
CA HIS A 334 -14.74 -1.62 2.87
C HIS A 334 -14.03 -2.66 3.77
N ASN A 335 -13.99 -3.91 3.30
CA ASN A 335 -13.24 -5.01 3.89
C ASN A 335 -12.84 -5.95 2.74
N LEU A 336 -11.53 -6.04 2.48
CA LEU A 336 -11.03 -6.85 1.36
C LEU A 336 -11.36 -8.33 1.54
N TYR A 337 -11.30 -8.85 2.77
CA TYR A 337 -11.52 -10.27 3.05
C TYR A 337 -12.97 -10.68 2.78
N VAL A 338 -13.95 -9.91 3.26
CA VAL A 338 -15.37 -10.17 2.98
C VAL A 338 -15.62 -10.17 1.48
N ARG A 339 -15.07 -9.18 0.77
CA ARG A 339 -15.18 -9.10 -0.68
C ARG A 339 -14.58 -10.32 -1.38
N LEU A 340 -13.35 -10.70 -1.06
CA LEU A 340 -12.67 -11.83 -1.69
C LEU A 340 -13.38 -13.15 -1.40
N LEU A 341 -13.88 -13.35 -0.17
CA LEU A 341 -14.68 -14.53 0.17
C LEU A 341 -15.94 -14.61 -0.70
N SER A 342 -16.66 -13.51 -0.88
CA SER A 342 -17.86 -13.49 -1.74
C SER A 342 -17.54 -13.67 -3.23
N GLU A 343 -16.45 -13.07 -3.72
CA GLU A 343 -16.06 -13.09 -5.14
C GLU A 343 -15.44 -14.42 -5.58
N VAL A 344 -14.53 -14.96 -4.77
CA VAL A 344 -13.66 -16.09 -5.15
C VAL A 344 -13.49 -17.14 -4.05
N GLY A 345 -14.25 -17.05 -2.95
CA GLY A 345 -14.27 -18.05 -1.89
C GLY A 345 -12.94 -18.21 -1.16
N LEU A 346 -12.84 -19.30 -0.39
CA LEU A 346 -11.63 -19.65 0.35
C LEU A 346 -10.45 -19.92 -0.59
N LEU A 347 -10.67 -20.61 -1.72
CA LEU A 347 -9.58 -20.95 -2.65
C LEU A 347 -8.96 -19.70 -3.27
N GLY A 348 -9.80 -18.76 -3.72
CA GLY A 348 -9.30 -17.52 -4.29
C GLY A 348 -8.67 -16.59 -3.25
N LEU A 349 -9.26 -16.51 -2.04
CA LEU A 349 -8.66 -15.75 -0.94
C LEU A 349 -7.25 -16.28 -0.62
N LEU A 350 -7.10 -17.59 -0.40
CA LEU A 350 -5.81 -18.21 -0.10
C LEU A 350 -4.79 -17.98 -1.24
N THR A 351 -5.23 -18.06 -2.48
CA THR A 351 -4.40 -17.78 -3.66
C THR A 351 -3.89 -16.34 -3.63
N ILE A 352 -4.71 -15.36 -3.30
CA ILE A 352 -4.29 -13.95 -3.24
C ILE A 352 -3.36 -13.68 -2.05
N LEU A 353 -3.64 -14.32 -0.90
CA LEU A 353 -2.82 -14.17 0.30
C LEU A 353 -1.48 -14.90 0.20
N ALA A 354 -1.35 -15.90 -0.66
CA ALA A 354 -0.15 -16.73 -0.76
C ALA A 354 1.11 -15.90 -1.07
N PHE A 355 1.04 -14.93 -1.98
CA PHE A 355 2.20 -14.10 -2.34
C PHE A 355 2.71 -13.22 -1.18
N PRO A 356 1.89 -12.35 -0.56
CA PRO A 356 2.33 -11.55 0.58
C PRO A 356 2.68 -12.40 1.80
N ALA A 357 2.00 -13.54 2.03
CA ALA A 357 2.35 -14.48 3.09
C ALA A 357 3.72 -15.14 2.85
N ALA A 358 4.01 -15.58 1.62
CA ALA A 358 5.32 -16.14 1.27
C ALA A 358 6.44 -15.10 1.46
N SER A 359 6.23 -13.88 0.98
CA SER A 359 7.15 -12.75 1.21
C SER A 359 7.40 -12.51 2.71
N PHE A 360 6.34 -12.51 3.52
CA PHE A 360 6.42 -12.36 4.97
C PHE A 360 7.25 -13.47 5.62
N VAL A 361 6.94 -14.74 5.31
CA VAL A 361 7.63 -15.92 5.86
C VAL A 361 9.11 -15.93 5.45
N CYS A 362 9.42 -15.69 4.18
CA CYS A 362 10.81 -15.63 3.72
C CYS A 362 11.59 -14.50 4.40
N THR A 363 10.99 -13.32 4.57
CA THR A 363 11.62 -12.19 5.26
C THR A 363 11.81 -12.48 6.75
N LEU A 364 10.84 -13.14 7.39
CA LEU A 364 10.93 -13.57 8.79
C LEU A 364 12.05 -14.58 8.99
N TYR A 365 12.15 -15.58 8.12
CA TYR A 365 13.26 -16.53 8.14
C TYR A 365 14.60 -15.80 7.99
N ALA A 366 14.71 -14.89 7.01
CA ALA A 366 15.92 -14.09 6.83
C ALA A 366 16.23 -13.22 8.06
N LEU A 367 15.23 -12.62 8.71
CA LEU A 367 15.40 -11.86 9.95
C LEU A 367 16.03 -12.71 11.06
N ILE A 368 15.51 -13.92 11.28
CA ILE A 368 15.96 -14.83 12.35
C ILE A 368 17.44 -15.23 12.14
N THR A 369 17.88 -15.39 10.89
CA THR A 369 19.30 -15.69 10.60
C THR A 369 20.24 -14.50 10.77
N GLN A 370 19.73 -13.27 10.88
CA GLN A 370 20.59 -12.10 11.05
C GLN A 370 20.96 -11.89 12.51
N LYS A 371 22.22 -11.53 12.75
CA LYS A 371 22.63 -10.98 14.05
C LYS A 371 21.81 -9.72 14.34
N CYS A 372 21.19 -9.69 15.52
CA CYS A 372 20.53 -8.50 16.05
C CYS A 372 21.43 -7.27 15.88
N TRP A 373 20.84 -6.10 15.66
CA TRP A 373 21.54 -4.81 15.51
C TRP A 373 22.24 -4.55 14.18
N LYS A 374 22.49 -5.57 13.36
CA LYS A 374 22.99 -5.33 12.00
C LYS A 374 21.96 -4.51 11.21
N LYS A 375 22.46 -3.65 10.33
CA LYS A 375 21.64 -2.86 9.40
C LYS A 375 20.57 -3.73 8.70
N LYS A 376 20.95 -4.93 8.26
CA LYS A 376 20.04 -5.92 7.65
C LYS A 376 18.90 -6.36 8.58
N PHE A 377 19.19 -6.63 9.87
CA PHE A 377 18.16 -6.98 10.85
C PHE A 377 17.10 -5.88 10.95
N LYS A 378 17.53 -4.61 11.06
CA LYS A 378 16.60 -3.47 11.14
C LYS A 378 15.77 -3.31 9.87
N ILE A 379 16.37 -3.54 8.69
CA ILE A 379 15.65 -3.49 7.41
C ILE A 379 14.60 -4.60 7.34
N TYR A 380 14.96 -5.85 7.64
CA TYR A 380 14.00 -6.96 7.63
C TYR A 380 12.87 -6.77 8.65
N ALA A 381 13.20 -6.31 9.87
CA ALA A 381 12.19 -5.99 10.87
C ALA A 381 11.21 -4.94 10.34
N PHE A 382 11.72 -3.87 9.71
CA PHE A 382 10.89 -2.81 9.15
C PHE A 382 10.00 -3.31 8.00
N ILE A 383 10.53 -4.14 7.10
CA ILE A 383 9.75 -4.73 5.98
C ILE A 383 8.65 -5.66 6.51
N ILE A 384 8.94 -6.49 7.52
CA ILE A 384 7.95 -7.36 8.17
C ILE A 384 6.85 -6.51 8.79
N SER A 385 7.20 -5.50 9.59
CA SER A 385 6.22 -4.61 10.23
C SER A 385 5.39 -3.82 9.20
N SER A 386 6.02 -3.40 8.11
CA SER A 386 5.34 -2.69 7.02
C SER A 386 4.38 -3.59 6.27
N THR A 387 4.80 -4.81 5.95
CA THR A 387 3.93 -5.84 5.37
C THR A 387 2.76 -6.10 6.31
N THR A 388 2.98 -6.32 7.60
CA THR A 388 1.87 -6.59 8.53
C THR A 388 0.88 -5.44 8.63
N SER A 389 1.38 -4.21 8.78
CA SER A 389 0.55 -3.03 8.91
C SER A 389 -0.24 -2.70 7.63
N LEU A 390 0.42 -2.69 6.48
CA LEU A 390 -0.19 -2.31 5.21
C LEU A 390 -1.06 -3.42 4.63
N PHE A 391 -0.68 -4.67 4.87
CA PHE A 391 -1.32 -5.82 4.26
C PHE A 391 -2.38 -6.45 5.16
N PHE A 392 -2.04 -6.77 6.41
CA PHE A 392 -2.97 -7.46 7.30
C PHE A 392 -3.86 -6.48 8.05
N VAL A 393 -3.34 -5.35 8.54
CA VAL A 393 -4.16 -4.39 9.30
C VAL A 393 -4.97 -3.48 8.38
N SER A 394 -4.34 -2.79 7.42
CA SER A 394 -5.06 -1.81 6.58
C SER A 394 -6.20 -2.44 5.78
N GLN A 395 -6.05 -3.68 5.33
CA GLN A 395 -7.02 -4.36 4.44
C GLN A 395 -8.24 -4.89 5.19
N MET A 396 -8.20 -4.93 6.53
CA MET A 396 -9.40 -5.19 7.35
C MET A 396 -10.39 -4.02 7.31
N PHE A 397 -9.90 -2.81 7.02
CA PHE A 397 -10.68 -1.57 7.08
C PHE A 397 -10.79 -0.84 5.74
N GLU A 398 -10.06 -1.30 4.72
CA GLU A 398 -10.06 -0.75 3.37
C GLU A 398 -10.09 -1.90 2.37
N ASP A 399 -10.65 -1.66 1.19
CA ASP A 399 -10.74 -2.63 0.10
C ASP A 399 -9.65 -2.41 -0.95
N LYS A 400 -8.40 -2.23 -0.50
CA LYS A 400 -7.27 -1.94 -1.39
C LYS A 400 -6.73 -3.24 -2.00
N TYR A 401 -7.45 -3.68 -3.02
CA TYR A 401 -7.15 -4.81 -3.91
C TYR A 401 -5.65 -4.91 -4.25
N LEU A 402 -4.97 -6.04 -3.99
CA LEU A 402 -3.61 -6.28 -4.57
C LEU A 402 -3.62 -6.27 -6.10
N VAL A 403 -4.75 -6.68 -6.66
CA VAL A 403 -4.91 -6.98 -8.08
C VAL A 403 -5.83 -5.96 -8.77
N GLY A 404 -5.99 -4.78 -8.18
CA GLY A 404 -6.75 -3.70 -8.81
C GLY A 404 -6.06 -3.24 -10.08
N ILE A 405 -6.83 -2.92 -11.12
CA ILE A 405 -6.29 -2.42 -12.40
C ILE A 405 -5.63 -1.06 -12.13
N GLY A 406 -4.31 -1.04 -11.99
CA GLY A 406 -3.49 0.17 -12.01
C GLY A 406 -3.62 1.14 -10.83
N GLY A 407 -4.38 0.83 -9.77
CA GLY A 407 -4.56 1.77 -8.66
C GLY A 407 -3.28 2.07 -7.88
N VAL A 408 -3.03 3.32 -7.52
CA VAL A 408 -1.86 3.69 -6.68
C VAL A 408 -1.84 2.96 -5.34
N GLY A 409 -3.01 2.68 -4.77
CA GLY A 409 -3.13 1.90 -3.55
C GLY A 409 -2.57 0.47 -3.71
N SER A 410 -2.88 -0.21 -4.80
CA SER A 410 -2.33 -1.54 -5.09
C SER A 410 -0.83 -1.45 -5.39
N GLY A 411 -0.42 -0.41 -6.14
CA GLY A 411 0.98 -0.09 -6.41
C GLY A 411 1.84 0.05 -5.16
N ILE A 412 1.37 0.79 -4.15
CA ILE A 412 2.08 0.96 -2.87
C ILE A 412 2.28 -0.38 -2.16
N VAL A 413 1.22 -1.20 -2.06
CA VAL A 413 1.30 -2.53 -1.42
C VAL A 413 2.29 -3.42 -2.18
N THR A 414 2.16 -3.48 -3.50
CA THR A 414 3.05 -4.24 -4.39
C THR A 414 4.50 -3.77 -4.29
N PHE A 415 4.74 -2.46 -4.18
CA PHE A 415 6.07 -1.89 -4.00
C PHE A 415 6.71 -2.34 -2.69
N VAL A 416 5.97 -2.27 -1.58
CA VAL A 416 6.44 -2.69 -0.24
C VAL A 416 6.78 -4.18 -0.23
N VAL A 417 5.92 -5.01 -0.83
CA VAL A 417 6.18 -6.44 -1.00
C VAL A 417 7.41 -6.65 -1.89
N THR A 418 7.58 -5.88 -2.96
CA THR A 418 8.75 -6.00 -3.84
C THR A 418 10.06 -5.64 -3.13
N CYS A 419 10.05 -4.69 -2.18
CA CYS A 419 11.21 -4.40 -1.34
C CYS A 419 11.68 -5.65 -0.56
N SER A 420 10.77 -6.53 -0.13
CA SER A 420 11.15 -7.76 0.58
C SER A 420 11.97 -8.69 -0.32
N PHE A 421 11.51 -8.92 -1.55
CA PHE A 421 12.21 -9.74 -2.53
C PHE A 421 13.61 -9.17 -2.80
N VAL A 422 13.71 -7.84 -2.98
CA VAL A 422 14.97 -7.18 -3.35
C VAL A 422 16.01 -7.36 -2.25
N GLU A 423 15.59 -7.30 -0.99
CA GLU A 423 16.51 -7.55 0.13
C GLU A 423 16.86 -9.03 0.30
N LEU A 424 15.97 -9.95 -0.07
CA LEU A 424 16.19 -11.40 0.02
C LEU A 424 17.14 -11.95 -1.06
N TYR A 425 16.94 -11.58 -2.32
CA TYR A 425 17.55 -12.27 -3.48
C TYR A 425 18.89 -11.70 -3.94
N ILE A 426 19.27 -10.48 -3.56
CA ILE A 426 20.51 -9.82 -4.02
C ILE A 426 21.70 -10.09 -3.07
N ASN A 427 21.53 -11.02 -2.13
CA ASN A 427 22.57 -11.34 -1.15
C ASN A 427 23.08 -12.78 -1.30
N LYS A 428 22.65 -13.49 -2.35
CA LYS A 428 23.38 -14.60 -2.95
C LYS A 428 24.14 -14.05 -4.14
#